data_AF-W1YRJ9-F1
#
_entry.id   AF-W1YRJ9-F1
#
_cell.length_a   1.000
_cell.length_b   1.000
_cell.length_c   1.000
_cell.angle_alpha   90.00
_cell.angle_beta   90.00
_cell.angle_gamma   90.00
#
_symmetry.space_group_name_H-M   'P 1'
#
loop_
_entity.id
_entity.type
_entity.pdbx_description
1 polymer ?
#
loop_
_entity_poly.entity_id
_entity_poly.type
_entity_poly.pdbx_seq_one_letter_code
_entity_poly.pdbx_strand_id
1 'polypeptide(L)' 'SNGSNAVFATGEGSVINVENTNIHTKSDSSRGLDATYKGTVNGKNLTITTEGAHSATLATDRGEGTITAEAAKLT' A
#
# COMPACT_ATOMS: atom_id res chain seq x y z
N SER A 1 -3.69 15.07 3.12
CA SER A 1 -3.79 14.88 4.58
C SER A 1 -2.63 14.00 5.01
N ASN A 2 -2.05 14.23 6.21
CA ASN A 2 -1.01 13.35 6.74
C ASN A 2 -1.58 11.96 7.07
N GLY A 3 -0.77 10.91 6.93
CA GLY A 3 -1.18 9.54 7.25
C GLY A 3 -2.07 8.86 6.22
N SER A 4 -2.20 9.41 5.01
CA SER A 4 -3.17 8.91 4.01
C SER A 4 -2.56 7.80 3.17
N ASN A 5 -3.27 6.68 3.10
CA ASN A 5 -2.86 5.53 2.31
C ASN A 5 -3.67 5.48 1.01
N ALA A 6 -3.03 5.17 -0.12
CA ALA A 6 -3.75 5.10 -1.39
C ALA A 6 -4.64 3.84 -1.48
N VAL A 7 -4.11 2.69 -1.04
CA VAL A 7 -4.84 1.43 -0.96
C VAL A 7 -4.68 0.85 0.43
N PHE A 8 -5.79 0.48 1.08
CA PHE A 8 -5.78 -0.03 2.44
C PHE A 8 -6.71 -1.21 2.61
N ALA A 9 -6.14 -2.40 2.89
CA ALA A 9 -6.90 -3.60 3.23
C ALA A 9 -6.81 -3.87 4.74
N THR A 10 -7.97 -4.00 5.39
CA THR A 10 -8.05 -4.31 6.81
C THR A 10 -9.05 -5.44 7.08
N GLY A 11 -8.71 -6.33 8.01
CA GLY A 11 -9.57 -7.42 8.44
C GLY A 11 -9.30 -8.73 7.71
N GLU A 12 -9.52 -9.83 8.44
CA GLU A 12 -9.32 -11.18 7.92
C GLU A 12 -10.27 -11.47 6.77
N GLY A 13 -9.71 -11.98 5.67
CA GLY A 13 -10.47 -12.26 4.44
C GLY A 13 -10.70 -11.04 3.54
N SER A 14 -10.33 -9.83 3.97
CA SER A 14 -10.34 -8.66 3.09
C SER A 14 -9.20 -8.75 2.09
N VAL A 15 -9.54 -8.76 0.80
CA VAL A 15 -8.58 -8.83 -0.31
C VAL A 15 -8.82 -7.68 -1.27
N ILE A 16 -7.77 -6.93 -1.59
CA ILE A 16 -7.79 -5.91 -2.65
C ILE A 16 -6.79 -6.34 -3.73
N ASN A 17 -7.25 -6.37 -4.99
CA ASN A 17 -6.38 -6.60 -6.14
C ASN A 17 -6.21 -5.27 -6.91
N VAL A 18 -4.97 -4.89 -7.19
CA VAL A 18 -4.62 -3.64 -7.87
C VAL A 18 -3.69 -3.97 -9.03
N GLU A 19 -4.10 -3.62 -10.25
CA GLU A 19 -3.33 -3.97 -11.45
C GLU A 19 -3.13 -2.75 -12.34
N ASN A 20 -1.99 -2.68 -13.04
CA ASN A 20 -1.71 -1.71 -14.11
C ASN A 20 -1.95 -0.25 -13.68
N THR A 21 -1.55 0.11 -12.46
CA THR A 21 -1.92 1.37 -11.82
C THR A 21 -0.71 2.20 -11.40
N ASN A 22 -0.81 3.51 -11.55
CA ASN A 22 0.14 4.49 -11.01
C ASN A 22 -0.41 5.10 -9.71
N ILE A 23 0.32 4.96 -8.62
CA ILE A 23 -0.02 5.49 -7.29
C ILE A 23 0.99 6.58 -6.93
N HIS A 24 0.50 7.76 -6.54
CA HIS A 24 1.33 8.86 -6.06
C HIS A 24 0.75 9.44 -4.77
N THR A 25 1.46 9.29 -3.65
CA THR A 25 1.12 9.95 -2.38
C THR A 25 2.16 11.01 -2.03
N LYS A 26 1.74 12.10 -1.38
CA LYS A 26 2.59 13.30 -1.21
C LYS A 26 2.75 13.82 0.22
N SER A 27 1.82 13.49 1.12
CA SER A 27 1.84 14.01 2.49
C SER A 27 2.69 13.13 3.41
N ASP A 28 3.13 13.68 4.54
CA ASP A 28 3.89 12.90 5.52
C ASP A 28 3.09 11.68 6.02
N SER A 29 3.82 10.63 6.37
CA SER A 29 3.29 9.36 6.88
C SER A 29 2.31 8.65 5.93
N SER A 30 2.40 8.92 4.63
CA SER A 30 1.51 8.34 3.63
C SER A 30 2.02 6.99 3.13
N ARG A 31 1.11 6.09 2.72
CA ARG A 31 1.48 4.80 2.14
C ARG A 31 0.90 4.58 0.76
N GLY A 32 1.62 3.85 -0.08
CA GLY A 32 1.08 3.35 -1.34
C GLY A 32 0.05 2.25 -1.07
N LEU A 33 0.55 1.05 -0.74
CA LEU A 33 -0.27 -0.09 -0.32
C LEU A 33 -0.08 -0.33 1.19
N ASP A 34 -1.19 -0.49 1.90
CA ASP A 34 -1.21 -0.81 3.32
C ASP A 34 -2.14 -2.01 3.59
N ALA A 35 -1.66 -2.98 4.34
CA ALA A 35 -2.44 -4.13 4.79
C ALA A 35 -2.27 -4.36 6.30
N THR A 36 -3.39 -4.49 7.01
CA THR A 36 -3.42 -4.68 8.47
C THR A 36 -4.51 -5.68 8.87
N TYR A 37 -4.42 -6.22 10.09
CA TYR A 37 -5.39 -7.13 10.68
C TYR A 37 -5.76 -8.29 9.75
N LYS A 38 -4.75 -8.97 9.20
CA LYS A 38 -4.86 -10.06 8.21
C LYS A 38 -5.51 -9.68 6.88
N GLY A 39 -5.59 -8.37 6.59
CA GLY A 39 -5.94 -7.88 5.26
C GLY A 39 -4.87 -8.25 4.24
N THR A 40 -5.29 -8.38 2.98
CA THR A 40 -4.40 -8.74 1.86
C THR A 40 -4.50 -7.72 0.73
N VAL A 41 -3.36 -7.27 0.23
CA VAL A 41 -3.28 -6.49 -1.03
C VAL A 41 -2.41 -7.23 -2.03
N ASN A 42 -2.95 -7.51 -3.22
CA ASN A 42 -2.21 -8.07 -4.34
C ASN A 42 -2.05 -6.99 -5.42
N GLY A 43 -0.82 -6.56 -5.62
CA GLY A 43 -0.42 -5.56 -6.62
C GLY A 43 0.30 -6.21 -7.80
N LYS A 44 -0.08 -5.85 -9.03
CA LYS A 44 0.62 -6.27 -10.25
C LYS A 44 0.82 -5.12 -11.23
N ASN A 45 2.02 -5.02 -11.80
CA ASN A 45 2.37 -3.99 -12.79
C ASN A 45 2.05 -2.58 -12.27
N LEU A 46 2.67 -2.22 -11.14
CA LEU A 46 2.42 -0.95 -10.45
C LEU A 46 3.60 -0.01 -10.57
N THR A 47 3.33 1.30 -10.65
CA THR A 47 4.32 2.32 -10.29
C THR A 47 3.83 3.05 -9.06
N ILE A 48 4.55 2.96 -7.96
CA ILE A 48 4.19 3.60 -6.69
C ILE A 48 5.28 4.61 -6.34
N THR A 49 4.89 5.86 -6.16
CA THR A 49 5.74 6.92 -5.65
C THR A 49 5.15 7.49 -4.37
N THR A 50 5.95 7.55 -3.31
CA THR A 50 5.56 8.21 -2.07
C THR A 50 6.53 9.32 -1.70
N GLU A 51 6.01 10.52 -1.46
CA GLU A 51 6.77 11.65 -0.94
C GLU A 51 6.36 11.94 0.52
N GLY A 52 7.05 12.89 1.15
CA GLY A 52 6.82 13.25 2.56
C GLY A 52 7.65 12.41 3.52
N ALA A 53 7.86 12.95 4.72
CA ALA A 53 8.61 12.26 5.77
C ALA A 53 7.83 11.05 6.29
N HIS A 54 8.55 9.98 6.67
CA HIS A 54 7.97 8.77 7.25
C HIS A 54 6.96 8.02 6.35
N SER A 55 7.01 8.27 5.04
CA SER A 55 6.17 7.58 4.04
C SER A 55 6.78 6.24 3.61
N ALA A 56 5.95 5.36 3.04
CA ALA A 56 6.39 4.07 2.51
C ALA A 56 5.55 3.62 1.32
N THR A 57 6.17 3.03 0.30
CA THR A 57 5.44 2.50 -0.86
C THR A 57 4.57 1.30 -0.51
N LEU A 58 5.08 0.40 0.34
CA LEU A 58 4.39 -0.78 0.87
C LEU A 58 4.55 -0.80 2.39
N ALA A 59 3.47 -1.09 3.11
CA ALA A 59 3.53 -1.27 4.56
C ALA A 59 2.55 -2.31 5.05
N THR A 60 2.95 -3.03 6.09
CA THR A 60 2.03 -3.79 6.92
C THR A 60 2.07 -3.23 8.33
N ASP A 61 0.93 -3.24 9.01
CA ASP A 61 0.81 -2.83 10.41
C ASP A 61 0.26 -4.00 11.25
N ARG A 62 -0.25 -3.70 12.44
CA ARG A 62 -0.85 -4.62 13.43
C ARG A 62 -1.60 -5.80 12.79
N GLY A 63 -1.42 -6.99 13.37
CA GLY A 63 -2.25 -8.15 13.05
C GLY A 63 -1.93 -8.85 11.73
N GLU A 64 -0.68 -8.82 11.26
CA GLU A 64 -0.18 -9.70 10.18
C GLU A 64 -0.88 -9.53 8.82
N GLY A 65 -0.96 -8.29 8.31
CA GLY A 65 -1.37 -8.05 6.93
C GLY A 65 -0.39 -8.65 5.91
N THR A 66 -0.88 -8.92 4.70
CA THR A 66 -0.07 -9.45 3.58
C THR A 66 -0.11 -8.52 2.38
N ILE A 67 1.03 -8.25 1.78
CA ILE A 67 1.13 -7.53 0.51
C ILE A 67 1.99 -8.34 -0.46
N THR A 68 1.45 -8.59 -1.65
CA THR A 68 2.21 -9.11 -2.80
C THR A 68 2.35 -8.00 -3.83
N ALA A 69 3.55 -7.73 -4.32
CA ALA A 69 3.79 -6.76 -5.38
C ALA A 69 4.63 -7.39 -6.50
N GLU A 70 3.98 -7.71 -7.62
CA GLU A 70 4.60 -8.29 -8.81
C GLU A 70 4.85 -7.19 -9.86
N ALA A 71 6.03 -7.19 -10.48
CA ALA A 71 6.39 -6.24 -11.54
C ALA A 71 6.12 -4.77 -11.14
N ALA A 72 6.48 -4.40 -9.89
CA ALA A 72 6.25 -3.07 -9.37
C ALA A 72 7.54 -2.22 -9.37
N LYS A 73 7.43 -0.97 -9.82
CA LYS A 73 8.44 0.07 -9.57
C LYS A 73 8.03 0.86 -8.34
N LEU A 74 8.88 0.85 -7.32
CA LEU A 74 8.63 1.49 -6.02
C LEU A 74 9.67 2.60 -5.82
N THR A 75 9.22 3.81 -5.50
CA THR A 75 10.10 4.98 -5.31
C THR A 75 9.64 5.85 -4.15
#